data_AF-A0AAV6BTG7-F1
#
_entry.id   AF-A0AAV6BTG7-F1
#
_cell.length_a   1.000
_cell.length_b   1.000
_cell.length_c   1.000
_cell.angle_alpha   90.00
_cell.angle_beta   90.00
_cell.angle_gamma   90.00
#
_symmetry.space_group_name_H-M   'P 1'
#
loop_
_entity.id
_entity.type
_entity.pdbx_description
1 polymer ?
#
loop_
_entity_poly.entity_id
_entity_poly.type
_entity_poly.pdbx_seq_one_letter_code
_entity_poly.pdbx_strand_id
1 'polypeptide(L)'
;MKPTFLPTAVLAVAGLALVACSTASVPLGAQARALYDSGNYLAASDTWSDDIKLHPFSAAAWNNRAVARVRLGDLDGALRDYNRAIELSPGDAELYFNRGNALIAAGQYPAAIADFDQAVQLAPTYARAVFNRGTAKALAHQPDAARRDWQAAVQLEGDPYVQAAMRRSAGLDATAMVTPIVVSAPAPVAQPTTASTIAPPAPLGTQPGAVPVTPPAAPPAASPGAIDARALTGRAITRELDGDHAGALADLQAAVALEPDTARREAIARLIRLLETPR
;
A
#
# COMPACT_ATOMS: atom_id res chain seq x y z
N MET A 1 -8.35 -60.62 -9.40
CA MET A 1 -8.87 -59.75 -10.48
C MET A 1 -9.53 -58.51 -9.87
N LYS A 2 -9.68 -57.45 -10.68
CA LYS A 2 -10.29 -56.13 -10.36
C LYS A 2 -11.77 -56.23 -9.88
N PRO A 3 -12.39 -55.19 -9.29
CA PRO A 3 -12.07 -53.77 -9.49
C PRO A 3 -11.79 -52.89 -8.26
N THR A 4 -10.86 -51.96 -8.49
CA THR A 4 -10.78 -50.63 -7.90
C THR A 4 -12.11 -49.86 -8.02
N PHE A 5 -12.60 -49.35 -6.89
CA PHE A 5 -13.43 -48.14 -6.86
C PHE A 5 -12.79 -47.14 -5.91
N LEU A 6 -12.05 -46.17 -6.46
CA LEU A 6 -11.96 -44.86 -5.82
C LEU A 6 -13.34 -44.20 -6.02
N PRO A 7 -14.14 -43.97 -4.97
CA PRO A 7 -15.42 -43.34 -5.15
C PRO A 7 -15.19 -41.87 -5.52
N THR A 8 -15.98 -41.44 -6.50
CA THR A 8 -16.22 -40.09 -7.01
C THR A 8 -16.36 -38.97 -5.96
N ALA A 9 -16.47 -39.28 -4.67
CA ALA A 9 -16.53 -38.33 -3.56
C ALA A 9 -15.32 -37.37 -3.49
N VAL A 10 -14.10 -37.87 -3.72
CA VAL A 10 -12.88 -36.99 -3.71
C VAL A 10 -12.93 -35.95 -4.84
N LEU A 11 -13.57 -36.29 -5.97
CA LEU A 11 -13.82 -35.35 -7.08
C LEU A 11 -15.01 -34.42 -6.81
N ALA A 12 -16.00 -34.83 -6.01
CA ALA A 12 -17.12 -33.97 -5.62
C ALA A 12 -16.69 -32.90 -4.59
N VAL A 13 -15.80 -33.22 -3.66
CA VAL A 13 -15.23 -32.26 -2.70
C VAL A 13 -14.34 -31.24 -3.42
N ALA A 14 -13.59 -31.65 -4.45
CA ALA A 14 -12.88 -30.72 -5.34
C ALA A 14 -13.84 -29.83 -6.16
N GLY A 15 -15.01 -30.35 -6.56
CA GLY A 15 -16.00 -29.64 -7.37
C GLY A 15 -16.79 -28.54 -6.63
N LEU A 16 -16.97 -28.65 -5.31
CA LEU A 16 -17.73 -27.67 -4.52
C LEU A 16 -16.89 -26.53 -3.91
N ALA A 17 -15.57 -26.54 -4.15
CA ALA A 17 -14.73 -25.34 -4.00
C ALA A 17 -15.16 -24.18 -4.92
N LEU A 18 -16.01 -24.45 -5.93
CA LEU A 18 -16.58 -23.45 -6.84
C LEU A 18 -17.68 -22.54 -6.23
N VAL A 19 -18.03 -22.68 -4.94
CA VAL A 19 -18.85 -21.69 -4.21
C VAL A 19 -17.97 -20.71 -3.40
N ALA A 20 -16.70 -20.55 -3.80
CA ALA A 20 -15.82 -19.50 -3.30
C ALA A 20 -16.11 -18.09 -3.88
N CYS A 21 -17.24 -17.88 -4.57
CA CYS A 21 -17.52 -16.63 -5.29
C CYS A 21 -19.01 -16.21 -5.28
N SER A 22 -19.54 -15.77 -4.12
CA SER A 22 -20.73 -14.89 -4.10
C SER A 22 -20.95 -14.05 -2.82
N THR A 23 -19.91 -13.78 -2.03
CA THR A 23 -19.78 -12.47 -1.35
C THR A 23 -18.41 -11.96 -1.74
N ALA A 24 -18.29 -10.68 -2.11
CA ALA A 24 -17.09 -10.16 -2.76
C ALA A 24 -15.86 -10.34 -1.84
N SER A 25 -15.07 -11.39 -2.11
CA SER A 25 -13.76 -11.58 -1.52
C SER A 25 -12.92 -10.38 -1.95
N VAL A 26 -12.61 -9.49 -1.01
CA VAL A 26 -11.78 -8.31 -1.27
C VAL A 26 -10.52 -8.82 -1.98
N PRO A 27 -10.23 -8.35 -3.22
CA PRO A 27 -9.07 -8.82 -3.97
C PRO A 27 -7.81 -8.70 -3.11
N LEU A 28 -6.91 -9.70 -3.12
CA LEU A 28 -5.77 -9.73 -2.21
C LEU A 28 -4.95 -8.43 -2.27
N GLY A 29 -4.77 -7.84 -3.47
CA GLY A 29 -4.15 -6.52 -3.61
C GLY A 29 -4.86 -5.37 -2.89
N ALA A 30 -6.19 -5.38 -2.79
CA ALA A 30 -6.99 -4.39 -2.06
C ALA A 30 -7.00 -4.65 -0.54
N GLN A 31 -7.00 -5.93 -0.12
CA GLN A 31 -6.84 -6.31 1.28
C GLN A 31 -5.46 -5.92 1.80
N ALA A 32 -4.41 -6.25 1.05
CA ALA A 32 -3.03 -5.85 1.34
C ALA A 32 -2.89 -4.33 1.39
N ARG A 33 -3.59 -3.60 0.51
CA ARG A 33 -3.60 -2.13 0.54
C ARG A 33 -4.22 -1.57 1.83
N ALA A 34 -5.36 -2.11 2.27
CA ALA A 34 -5.96 -1.71 3.55
C ALA A 34 -5.06 -2.03 4.76
N LEU A 35 -4.33 -3.16 4.72
CA LEU A 35 -3.31 -3.49 5.72
C LEU A 35 -2.13 -2.50 5.70
N TYR A 36 -1.68 -2.08 4.52
CA TYR A 36 -0.63 -1.08 4.36
C TYR A 36 -1.07 0.30 4.87
N ASP A 37 -2.27 0.76 4.49
CA ASP A 37 -2.80 2.07 4.88
C ASP A 37 -3.12 2.14 6.39
N SER A 38 -3.36 1.00 7.06
CA SER A 38 -3.44 0.88 8.53
C SER A 38 -2.08 0.68 9.22
N GLY A 39 -0.97 0.73 8.49
CA GLY A 39 0.39 0.61 9.02
C GLY A 39 0.87 -0.82 9.28
N ASN A 40 0.05 -1.84 8.99
CA ASN A 40 0.43 -3.24 9.14
C ASN A 40 1.22 -3.72 7.90
N TYR A 41 2.43 -3.18 7.75
CA TYR A 41 3.29 -3.42 6.58
C TYR A 41 3.71 -4.89 6.41
N LEU A 42 3.84 -5.64 7.52
CA LEU A 42 4.17 -7.07 7.47
C LEU A 42 3.03 -7.87 6.85
N ALA A 43 1.82 -7.76 7.41
CA ALA A 43 0.65 -8.45 6.85
C ALA A 43 0.34 -7.99 5.42
N ALA A 44 0.58 -6.72 5.08
CA ALA A 44 0.46 -6.23 3.71
C ALA A 44 1.47 -6.91 2.76
N SER A 45 2.74 -7.02 3.16
CA SER A 45 3.79 -7.71 2.39
C SER A 45 3.48 -9.21 2.20
N ASP A 46 2.96 -9.86 3.24
CA ASP A 46 2.56 -11.28 3.16
C ASP A 46 1.35 -11.46 2.25
N THR A 47 0.32 -10.61 2.38
CA THR A 47 -0.88 -10.65 1.53
C THR A 47 -0.55 -10.37 0.07
N TRP A 48 0.36 -9.42 -0.24
CA TRP A 48 0.85 -9.25 -1.62
C TRP A 48 1.75 -10.42 -2.08
N SER A 49 2.41 -11.14 -1.16
CA SER A 49 3.14 -12.36 -1.53
C SER A 49 2.19 -13.49 -1.95
N ASP A 50 1.01 -13.58 -1.35
CA ASP A 50 -0.05 -14.49 -1.80
C ASP A 50 -0.71 -14.01 -3.10
N ASP A 51 -0.95 -12.70 -3.25
CA ASP A 51 -1.42 -12.10 -4.51
C ASP A 51 -0.48 -12.41 -5.68
N ILE A 52 0.84 -12.33 -5.46
CA ILE A 52 1.87 -12.66 -6.46
C ILE A 52 1.88 -14.16 -6.82
N LYS A 53 1.52 -15.07 -5.90
CA LYS A 53 1.39 -16.50 -6.22
C LYS A 53 0.24 -16.77 -7.19
N LEU A 54 -0.87 -16.03 -7.05
CA LEU A 54 -2.04 -16.14 -7.92
C LEU A 54 -1.87 -15.33 -9.23
N HIS A 55 -1.21 -14.18 -9.15
CA HIS A 55 -1.08 -13.19 -10.21
C HIS A 55 0.39 -12.80 -10.47
N PRO A 56 1.27 -13.75 -10.88
CA PRO A 56 2.72 -13.53 -10.94
C PRO A 56 3.20 -12.47 -11.93
N PHE A 57 2.33 -12.06 -12.87
CA PHE A 57 2.57 -11.01 -13.86
C PHE A 57 2.02 -9.63 -13.44
N SER A 58 1.47 -9.48 -12.23
CA SER A 58 0.98 -8.21 -11.70
C SER A 58 2.13 -7.30 -11.26
N ALA A 59 2.62 -6.44 -12.16
CA ALA A 59 3.65 -5.44 -11.85
C ALA A 59 3.27 -4.58 -10.62
N ALA A 60 1.99 -4.25 -10.47
CA ALA A 60 1.45 -3.53 -9.33
C ALA A 60 1.59 -4.29 -8.00
N ALA A 61 1.37 -5.62 -7.98
CA ALA A 61 1.53 -6.41 -6.76
C ALA A 61 3.01 -6.47 -6.32
N TRP A 62 3.93 -6.65 -7.27
CA TRP A 62 5.37 -6.59 -7.02
C TRP A 62 5.79 -5.21 -6.49
N ASN A 63 5.37 -4.11 -7.16
CA ASN A 63 5.63 -2.74 -6.69
C ASN A 63 5.11 -2.49 -5.27
N ASN A 64 3.87 -2.89 -4.99
CA ASN A 64 3.25 -2.61 -3.69
C ASN A 64 3.89 -3.42 -2.56
N ARG A 65 4.27 -4.69 -2.81
CA ARG A 65 5.09 -5.45 -1.86
C ARG A 65 6.45 -4.80 -1.63
N ALA A 66 7.10 -4.30 -2.67
CA ALA A 66 8.35 -3.56 -2.54
C ALA A 66 8.19 -2.33 -1.64
N VAL A 67 7.11 -1.55 -1.80
CA VAL A 67 6.80 -0.39 -0.95
C VAL A 67 6.60 -0.80 0.51
N ALA A 68 5.92 -1.93 0.80
CA ALA A 68 5.81 -2.47 2.15
C ALA A 68 7.17 -2.91 2.72
N ARG A 69 8.00 -3.59 1.92
CA ARG A 69 9.36 -4.01 2.32
C ARG A 69 10.27 -2.82 2.64
N VAL A 70 10.18 -1.72 1.90
CA VAL A 70 10.87 -0.45 2.27
C VAL A 70 10.42 0.05 3.65
N ARG A 71 9.13 -0.04 3.99
CA ARG A 71 8.62 0.34 5.32
C ARG A 71 9.08 -0.60 6.44
N LEU A 72 9.36 -1.86 6.12
CA LEU A 72 9.92 -2.86 7.03
C LEU A 72 11.46 -2.81 7.14
N GLY A 73 12.14 -2.02 6.30
CA GLY A 73 13.60 -1.97 6.21
C GLY A 73 14.24 -3.09 5.37
N ASP A 74 13.45 -3.98 4.75
CA ASP A 74 13.92 -4.99 3.79
C ASP A 74 14.20 -4.35 2.43
N LEU A 75 15.26 -3.53 2.36
CA LEU A 75 15.64 -2.82 1.14
C LEU A 75 16.07 -3.78 0.03
N ASP A 76 16.79 -4.86 0.36
CA ASP A 76 17.20 -5.86 -0.64
C ASP A 76 16.00 -6.60 -1.25
N GLY A 77 15.02 -6.99 -0.43
CA GLY A 77 13.78 -7.59 -0.90
C GLY A 77 12.89 -6.61 -1.65
N ALA A 78 12.91 -5.33 -1.30
CA ALA A 78 12.23 -4.29 -2.07
C ALA A 78 12.87 -4.07 -3.45
N LEU A 79 14.20 -3.97 -3.53
CA LEU A 79 14.91 -3.78 -4.80
C LEU A 79 14.70 -4.98 -5.75
N ARG A 80 14.71 -6.22 -5.24
CA ARG A 80 14.34 -7.42 -6.02
C ARG A 80 12.92 -7.34 -6.58
N ASP A 81 11.95 -6.91 -5.76
CA ASP A 81 10.56 -6.78 -6.18
C ASP A 81 10.35 -5.64 -7.20
N TYR A 82 11.01 -4.49 -7.02
CA TYR A 82 10.97 -3.40 -7.99
C TYR A 82 11.60 -3.79 -9.33
N ASN A 83 12.72 -4.53 -9.33
CA ASN A 83 13.30 -5.08 -10.55
C ASN A 83 12.27 -5.94 -11.29
N ARG A 84 11.56 -6.82 -10.56
CA ARG A 84 10.53 -7.67 -11.15
C ARG A 84 9.32 -6.88 -11.65
N ALA A 85 8.91 -5.82 -10.96
CA ALA A 85 7.86 -4.93 -11.44
C ALA A 85 8.27 -4.23 -12.75
N ILE A 86 9.51 -3.74 -12.84
CA ILE A 86 10.06 -3.06 -14.02
C ILE A 86 10.21 -4.02 -15.21
N GLU A 87 10.63 -5.26 -14.99
CA GLU A 87 10.62 -6.31 -16.03
C GLU A 87 9.23 -6.54 -16.64
N LEU A 88 8.18 -6.43 -15.82
CA LEU A 88 6.79 -6.64 -16.23
C LEU A 88 6.15 -5.39 -16.87
N SER A 89 6.60 -4.19 -16.50
CA SER A 89 6.06 -2.91 -17.01
C SER A 89 7.18 -1.87 -17.20
N PRO A 90 8.07 -2.04 -18.19
CA PRO A 90 9.28 -1.20 -18.34
C PRO A 90 8.99 0.24 -18.78
N GLY A 91 7.76 0.55 -19.18
CA GLY A 91 7.30 1.90 -19.54
C GLY A 91 6.64 2.67 -18.40
N ASP A 92 6.52 2.09 -17.20
CA ASP A 92 5.89 2.74 -16.05
C ASP A 92 6.90 3.58 -15.27
N ALA A 93 6.79 4.91 -15.39
CA ALA A 93 7.64 5.88 -14.72
C ALA A 93 7.58 5.81 -13.18
N GLU A 94 6.46 5.35 -12.59
CA GLU A 94 6.31 5.28 -11.15
C GLU A 94 7.14 4.15 -10.54
N LEU A 95 7.39 3.07 -11.29
CA LEU A 95 8.23 1.96 -10.82
C LEU A 95 9.70 2.38 -10.66
N TYR A 96 10.26 3.08 -11.64
CA TYR A 96 11.62 3.63 -11.53
C TYR A 96 11.70 4.70 -10.45
N PHE A 97 10.70 5.57 -10.33
CA PHE A 97 10.62 6.55 -9.24
C PHE A 97 10.63 5.86 -7.86
N ASN A 98 9.85 4.79 -7.67
CA ASN A 98 9.78 4.05 -6.41
C ASN A 98 11.08 3.29 -6.12
N ARG A 99 11.70 2.65 -7.13
CA ARG A 99 13.01 2.01 -6.99
C ARG A 99 14.11 3.03 -6.67
N GLY A 100 14.13 4.19 -7.33
CA GLY A 100 15.03 5.30 -7.03
C GLY A 100 14.93 5.78 -5.58
N ASN A 101 13.73 5.85 -5.02
CA ASN A 101 13.53 6.17 -3.60
C ASN A 101 14.11 5.09 -2.67
N ALA A 102 13.95 3.81 -3.00
CA ALA A 102 14.56 2.71 -2.25
C ALA A 102 16.10 2.70 -2.37
N LEU A 103 16.64 3.06 -3.53
CA LEU A 103 18.08 3.20 -3.76
C LEU A 103 18.67 4.38 -2.96
N ILE A 104 17.95 5.51 -2.80
CA ILE A 104 18.33 6.57 -1.84
C ILE A 104 18.41 5.98 -0.42
N ALA A 105 17.39 5.24 0.02
CA ALA A 105 17.36 4.65 1.36
C ALA A 105 18.50 3.62 1.57
N ALA A 106 18.93 2.93 0.51
CA ALA A 106 20.07 2.01 0.52
C ALA A 106 21.44 2.70 0.35
N GLY A 107 21.50 4.03 0.26
CA GLY A 107 22.74 4.79 0.03
C GLY A 107 23.29 4.71 -1.40
N GLN A 108 22.56 4.10 -2.34
CA GLN A 108 22.99 3.83 -3.72
C GLN A 108 22.67 5.01 -4.65
N TYR A 109 23.15 6.21 -4.30
CA TYR A 109 22.76 7.46 -4.97
C TYR A 109 23.00 7.49 -6.49
N PRO A 110 24.10 6.97 -7.06
CA PRO A 110 24.29 6.95 -8.51
C PRO A 110 23.23 6.10 -9.24
N ALA A 111 22.83 4.97 -8.66
CA ALA A 111 21.77 4.14 -9.23
C ALA A 111 20.40 4.81 -9.09
N ALA A 112 20.14 5.49 -7.96
CA ALA A 112 18.93 6.27 -7.77
C ALA A 112 18.80 7.40 -8.82
N ILE A 113 19.90 8.10 -9.14
CA ILE A 113 19.90 9.13 -10.19
C ILE A 113 19.49 8.54 -11.54
N ALA A 114 20.06 7.41 -11.94
CA ALA A 114 19.72 6.73 -13.19
C ALA A 114 18.24 6.31 -13.26
N ASP A 115 17.68 5.83 -12.15
CA ASP A 115 16.26 5.50 -12.05
C ASP A 115 15.36 6.74 -12.17
N PHE A 116 15.70 7.85 -11.52
CA PHE A 116 14.95 9.09 -11.71
C PHE A 116 15.11 9.69 -13.10
N ASP A 117 16.28 9.54 -13.74
CA ASP A 117 16.49 9.92 -15.15
C ASP A 117 15.55 9.13 -16.06
N GLN A 118 15.42 7.81 -15.86
CA GLN A 118 14.48 6.96 -16.60
C GLN A 118 13.02 7.33 -16.33
N ALA A 119 12.65 7.61 -15.07
CA ALA A 119 11.31 8.08 -14.72
C ALA A 119 10.96 9.42 -15.40
N VAL A 120 11.92 10.35 -15.48
CA VAL A 120 11.75 11.65 -16.15
C VAL A 120 11.74 11.50 -17.68
N GLN A 121 12.49 10.55 -18.25
CA GLN A 121 12.41 10.25 -19.68
C GLN A 121 11.03 9.69 -20.08
N LEU A 122 10.45 8.83 -19.24
CA LEU A 122 9.11 8.25 -19.46
C LEU A 122 7.99 9.27 -19.18
N ALA A 123 8.17 10.15 -18.19
CA ALA A 123 7.21 11.18 -17.81
C ALA A 123 7.90 12.54 -17.58
N PRO A 124 8.12 13.36 -18.64
CA PRO A 124 8.89 14.62 -18.55
C PRO A 124 8.32 15.68 -17.60
N THR A 125 7.03 15.61 -17.29
CA THR A 125 6.34 16.51 -16.34
C THR A 125 6.32 15.99 -14.90
N TYR A 126 6.99 14.87 -14.59
CA TYR A 126 6.94 14.24 -13.27
C TYR A 126 7.80 15.01 -12.24
N ALA A 127 7.28 16.13 -11.74
CA ALA A 127 7.97 17.06 -10.83
C ALA A 127 8.61 16.35 -9.61
N ARG A 128 7.91 15.38 -9.01
CA ARG A 128 8.44 14.56 -7.88
C ARG A 128 9.70 13.76 -8.26
N ALA A 129 9.76 13.19 -9.46
CA ALA A 129 10.94 12.45 -9.93
C ALA A 129 12.13 13.40 -10.17
N VAL A 130 11.89 14.56 -10.78
CA VAL A 130 12.94 15.59 -10.94
C VAL A 130 13.43 16.09 -9.58
N PHE A 131 12.52 16.33 -8.62
CA PHE A 131 12.88 16.76 -7.26
C PHE A 131 13.75 15.72 -6.54
N ASN A 132 13.36 14.45 -6.59
CA ASN A 132 14.10 13.37 -5.94
C ASN A 132 15.42 13.04 -6.65
N ARG A 133 15.52 13.25 -7.98
CA ARG A 133 16.80 13.25 -8.70
C ARG A 133 17.73 14.33 -8.16
N GLY A 134 17.22 15.53 -7.90
CA GLY A 134 17.96 16.60 -7.24
C GLY A 134 18.46 16.17 -5.86
N THR A 135 17.61 15.55 -5.06
CA THR A 135 17.98 15.00 -3.73
C THR A 135 19.06 13.92 -3.83
N ALA A 136 18.95 12.97 -4.77
CA ALA A 136 19.98 11.97 -5.00
C ALA A 136 21.31 12.58 -5.46
N LYS A 137 21.29 13.62 -6.31
CA LYS A 137 22.48 14.38 -6.73
C LYS A 137 23.12 15.12 -5.56
N ALA A 138 22.34 15.72 -4.65
CA ALA A 138 22.87 16.37 -3.45
C ALA A 138 23.60 15.36 -2.54
N LEU A 139 22.99 14.20 -2.32
CA LEU A 139 23.58 13.09 -1.55
C LEU A 139 24.81 12.49 -2.24
N ALA A 140 24.85 12.48 -3.58
CA ALA A 140 26.02 12.12 -4.38
C ALA A 140 27.08 13.24 -4.51
N HIS A 141 27.04 14.26 -3.65
CA HIS A 141 27.95 15.42 -3.64
C HIS A 141 27.97 16.26 -4.94
N GLN A 142 26.83 16.37 -5.63
CA GLN A 142 26.64 17.18 -6.85
C GLN A 142 25.66 18.36 -6.61
N PRO A 143 25.97 19.31 -5.71
CA PRO A 143 25.01 20.32 -5.25
C PRO A 143 24.52 21.28 -6.35
N ASP A 144 25.34 21.62 -7.33
CA ASP A 144 24.93 22.49 -8.44
C ASP A 144 23.93 21.79 -9.38
N ALA A 145 24.13 20.49 -9.62
CA ALA A 145 23.21 19.69 -10.41
C ALA A 145 21.89 19.45 -9.65
N ALA A 146 21.98 19.25 -8.33
CA ALA A 146 20.82 19.16 -7.44
C ALA A 146 19.97 20.44 -7.45
N ARG A 147 20.61 21.62 -7.35
CA ARG A 147 19.93 22.92 -7.37
C ARG A 147 19.15 23.14 -8.66
N ARG A 148 19.73 22.80 -9.82
CA ARG A 148 19.05 22.89 -11.13
C ARG A 148 17.82 21.98 -11.19
N ASP A 149 17.94 20.75 -10.70
CA ASP A 149 16.82 19.80 -10.66
C ASP A 149 15.70 20.28 -9.72
N TRP A 150 16.00 20.74 -8.51
CA TRP A 150 14.98 21.29 -7.62
C TRP A 150 14.30 22.55 -8.19
N GLN A 151 15.05 23.43 -8.84
CA GLN A 151 14.49 24.59 -9.54
C GLN A 151 13.57 24.16 -10.69
N ALA A 152 13.96 23.17 -11.50
CA ALA A 152 13.14 22.63 -12.58
C ALA A 152 11.87 21.94 -12.05
N ALA A 153 11.98 21.14 -10.99
CA ALA A 153 10.84 20.50 -10.34
C ALA A 153 9.80 21.52 -9.84
N VAL A 154 10.25 22.63 -9.25
CA VAL A 154 9.38 23.74 -8.82
C VAL A 154 8.66 24.43 -9.98
N GLN A 155 9.22 24.44 -11.20
CA GLN A 155 8.55 24.98 -12.39
C GLN A 155 7.58 23.98 -13.04
N LEU A 156 7.83 22.67 -12.88
CA LEU A 156 6.92 21.60 -13.32
C LEU A 156 5.74 21.42 -12.37
N GLU A 157 5.90 21.78 -11.09
CA GLU A 157 4.85 21.69 -10.08
C GLU A 157 3.78 22.77 -10.27
N GLY A 158 2.54 22.36 -10.50
CA GLY A 158 1.43 23.25 -10.82
C GLY A 158 0.80 23.92 -9.61
N ASP A 159 0.92 23.33 -8.42
CA ASP A 159 0.34 23.86 -7.18
C ASP A 159 1.30 24.84 -6.47
N PRO A 160 0.94 26.14 -6.31
CA PRO A 160 1.76 27.11 -5.60
C PRO A 160 2.10 26.74 -4.15
N TYR A 161 1.23 26.00 -3.46
CA TYR A 161 1.47 25.51 -2.10
C TYR A 161 2.58 24.45 -2.10
N VAL A 162 2.53 23.51 -3.04
CA VAL A 162 3.55 22.47 -3.20
C VAL A 162 4.87 23.08 -3.67
N GLN A 163 4.85 24.05 -4.59
CA GLN A 163 6.06 24.82 -4.95
C GLN A 163 6.72 25.47 -3.73
N ALA A 164 5.95 26.11 -2.83
CA ALA A 164 6.48 26.71 -1.61
C ALA A 164 7.02 25.68 -0.61
N ALA A 165 6.45 24.48 -0.56
CA ALA A 165 7.03 23.37 0.22
C ALA A 165 8.35 22.86 -0.40
N MET A 166 8.41 22.69 -1.71
CA MET A 166 9.62 22.29 -2.45
C MET A 166 10.76 23.31 -2.30
N ARG A 167 10.48 24.62 -2.46
CA ARG A 167 11.50 25.68 -2.29
C ARG A 167 12.12 25.68 -0.89
N ARG A 168 11.30 25.56 0.16
CA ARG A 168 11.77 25.45 1.56
C ARG A 168 12.63 24.21 1.77
N SER A 169 12.15 23.06 1.32
CA SER A 169 12.85 21.77 1.43
C SER A 169 14.21 21.77 0.73
N ALA A 170 14.29 22.38 -0.45
CA ALA A 170 15.51 22.51 -1.25
C ALA A 170 16.41 23.71 -0.86
N GLY A 171 16.05 24.48 0.18
CA GLY A 171 16.79 25.67 0.62
C GLY A 171 16.84 26.81 -0.41
N LEU A 172 15.90 26.84 -1.37
CA LEU A 172 15.89 27.80 -2.48
C LEU A 172 15.39 29.21 -2.08
N ASP A 173 14.72 29.33 -0.93
CA ASP A 173 14.20 30.62 -0.44
C ASP A 173 15.30 31.56 0.09
N ALA A 174 16.54 31.07 0.21
CA ALA A 174 17.68 31.81 0.78
C ALA A 174 18.35 32.78 -0.22
N THR A 175 17.60 33.52 -1.04
CA THR A 175 18.08 34.74 -1.74
C THR A 175 16.96 35.67 -2.19
N ALA A 176 16.40 36.43 -1.24
CA ALA A 176 15.82 37.75 -1.51
C ALA A 176 16.48 38.86 -0.66
N MET A 177 17.57 38.56 0.05
CA MET A 177 18.48 39.57 0.59
C MET A 177 19.45 40.06 -0.50
N VAL A 178 18.89 40.62 -1.56
CA VAL A 178 19.57 41.66 -2.32
C VAL A 178 19.39 42.93 -1.51
N THR A 179 20.41 43.30 -0.72
CA THR A 179 20.50 44.66 -0.18
C THR A 179 20.55 45.62 -1.36
N PRO A 180 19.59 46.56 -1.54
CA PRO A 180 19.79 47.63 -2.49
C PRO A 180 20.98 48.46 -2.00
N ILE A 181 22.02 48.58 -2.82
CA ILE A 181 23.12 49.52 -2.57
C ILE A 181 22.52 50.93 -2.67
N VAL A 182 22.56 51.67 -1.56
CA VAL A 182 21.93 52.99 -1.43
C VAL A 182 22.85 54.08 -1.97
N VAL A 183 22.29 55.03 -2.74
CA VAL A 183 22.85 56.37 -2.90
C VAL A 183 21.74 57.43 -2.73
N SER A 184 21.73 58.03 -1.54
CA SER A 184 21.21 59.35 -1.09
C SER A 184 19.86 59.93 -1.53
N ALA A 185 19.08 60.33 -0.51
CA ALA A 185 17.84 61.15 -0.56
C ALA A 185 18.15 62.67 -0.34
N PRO A 186 17.15 63.59 -0.23
CA PRO A 186 16.08 63.68 0.81
C PRO A 186 14.67 63.91 0.20
N ALA A 187 13.58 64.34 0.87
CA ALA A 187 12.87 64.09 2.16
C ALA A 187 11.78 65.21 2.31
N PRO A 188 10.84 65.23 3.31
CA PRO A 188 10.26 64.23 4.23
C PRO A 188 8.72 64.06 4.01
N VAL A 189 7.90 63.37 4.85
CA VAL A 189 7.20 63.92 6.07
C VAL A 189 6.41 62.81 6.81
N ALA A 190 6.42 62.88 8.16
CA ALA A 190 5.51 62.31 9.18
C ALA A 190 5.35 60.78 9.38
N GLN A 191 5.68 60.35 10.62
CA GLN A 191 5.05 59.22 11.34
C GLN A 191 3.90 59.75 12.24
N PRO A 192 3.13 58.88 12.93
CA PRO A 192 3.57 58.44 14.26
C PRO A 192 3.45 56.93 14.54
N THR A 193 4.06 56.54 15.66
CA THR A 193 4.38 55.18 16.14
C THR A 193 3.31 54.50 17.00
N THR A 194 3.36 53.16 17.08
CA THR A 194 3.33 52.28 18.28
C THR A 194 3.17 50.81 17.81
N ALA A 195 3.59 49.75 18.49
CA ALA A 195 4.62 49.54 19.51
C ALA A 195 5.09 48.06 19.40
N SER A 196 6.29 47.71 19.87
CA SER A 196 6.78 46.33 19.86
C SER A 196 6.10 45.46 20.91
N THR A 197 5.80 44.20 20.59
CA THR A 197 5.73 43.10 21.58
C THR A 197 6.15 41.79 20.90
N ILE A 198 7.16 41.13 21.48
CA ILE A 198 7.62 39.79 21.07
C ILE A 198 6.77 38.77 21.82
N ALA A 199 6.28 37.74 21.13
CA ALA A 199 5.60 36.59 21.73
C ALA A 199 6.43 35.30 21.51
N PRO A 200 6.47 34.38 22.48
CA PRO A 200 7.15 33.09 22.33
C PRO A 200 6.40 32.15 21.37
N PRO A 201 7.07 31.11 20.81
CA PRO A 201 6.44 30.18 19.88
C PRO A 201 5.39 29.29 20.59
N ALA A 202 4.17 29.29 20.04
CA ALA A 202 3.12 28.34 20.37
C ALA A 202 3.23 27.07 19.48
N PRO A 203 2.66 25.92 19.87
CA PRO A 203 3.03 24.61 19.29
C PRO A 203 2.53 24.39 17.86
N LEU A 204 3.14 23.40 17.20
CA LEU A 204 2.86 22.97 15.82
C LEU A 204 1.36 22.82 15.54
N GLY A 205 0.83 23.75 14.73
CA GLY A 205 -0.53 23.69 14.21
C GLY A 205 -0.71 22.55 13.20
N THR A 206 -1.83 21.84 13.34
CA THR A 206 -2.26 20.73 12.48
C THR A 206 -2.49 21.16 11.03
N GLN A 207 -2.28 20.23 10.08
CA GLN A 207 -2.68 20.46 8.69
C GLN A 207 -4.22 20.53 8.56
N PRO A 208 -4.78 21.50 7.81
CA PRO A 208 -6.19 21.52 7.47
C PRO A 208 -6.45 20.57 6.28
N GLY A 209 -7.35 19.59 6.45
CA GLY A 209 -7.71 18.66 5.37
C GLY A 209 -8.46 17.39 5.80
N ALA A 210 -8.48 17.06 7.09
CA ALA A 210 -9.29 15.95 7.59
C ALA A 210 -10.77 16.37 7.72
N VAL A 211 -11.61 15.90 6.79
CA VAL A 211 -13.07 15.93 6.95
C VAL A 211 -13.43 15.05 8.17
N PRO A 212 -14.26 15.52 9.12
CA PRO A 212 -14.67 14.70 10.26
C PRO A 212 -15.68 13.65 9.83
N VAL A 213 -15.19 12.51 9.34
CA VAL A 213 -15.97 11.27 9.35
C VAL A 213 -16.10 10.80 10.79
N THR A 214 -17.31 10.87 11.34
CA THR A 214 -17.63 10.20 12.61
C THR A 214 -17.27 8.72 12.46
N PRO A 215 -16.43 8.14 13.34
CA PRO A 215 -16.13 6.73 13.26
C PRO A 215 -17.44 5.95 13.44
N PRO A 216 -17.75 4.96 12.58
CA PRO A 216 -18.87 4.07 12.85
C PRO A 216 -18.62 3.38 14.19
N ALA A 217 -19.69 3.19 14.97
CA ALA A 217 -19.61 2.57 16.28
C ALA A 217 -18.81 1.25 16.20
N ALA A 218 -17.85 1.09 17.11
CA ALA A 218 -17.02 -0.11 17.13
C ALA A 218 -17.93 -1.35 17.20
N PRO A 219 -17.77 -2.35 16.31
CA PRO A 219 -18.49 -3.60 16.45
C PRO A 219 -18.12 -4.21 17.81
N PRO A 220 -19.07 -4.88 18.50
CA PRO A 220 -18.79 -5.47 19.80
C PRO A 220 -17.60 -6.42 19.71
N ALA A 221 -16.72 -6.36 20.70
CA ALA A 221 -15.53 -7.19 20.76
C ALA A 221 -15.91 -8.68 20.58
N ALA A 222 -15.29 -9.34 19.61
CA ALA A 222 -15.54 -10.75 19.36
C ALA A 222 -15.16 -11.57 20.61
N SER A 223 -16.15 -12.24 21.21
CA SER A 223 -15.94 -13.07 22.39
C SER A 223 -14.94 -14.19 22.11
N PRO A 224 -13.89 -14.38 22.93
CA PRO A 224 -12.96 -15.48 22.74
C PRO A 224 -13.69 -16.82 23.00
N GLY A 225 -13.86 -17.62 21.95
CA GLY A 225 -14.39 -18.99 22.03
C GLY A 225 -15.58 -19.33 21.13
N ALA A 226 -16.18 -18.36 20.43
CA ALA A 226 -17.21 -18.67 19.41
C ALA A 226 -16.55 -19.16 18.11
N ILE A 227 -16.67 -20.46 17.81
CA ILE A 227 -16.23 -21.02 16.52
C ILE A 227 -17.22 -20.57 15.45
N ASP A 228 -16.74 -19.87 14.42
CA ASP A 228 -17.59 -19.40 13.33
C ASP A 228 -17.96 -20.51 12.32
N ALA A 229 -18.93 -20.23 11.45
CA ALA A 229 -19.38 -21.17 10.42
C ALA A 229 -18.28 -21.53 9.40
N ARG A 230 -17.24 -20.70 9.23
CA ARG A 230 -16.09 -21.02 8.36
C ARG A 230 -15.20 -22.08 8.99
N ALA A 231 -14.82 -21.88 10.25
CA ALA A 231 -14.00 -22.80 11.02
C ALA A 231 -14.69 -24.15 11.22
N LEU A 232 -16.01 -24.16 11.45
CA LEU A 232 -16.80 -25.40 11.49
C LEU A 232 -16.81 -26.14 10.15
N THR A 233 -17.05 -25.44 9.03
CA THR A 233 -17.04 -26.06 7.69
C THR A 233 -15.65 -26.64 7.36
N GLY A 234 -14.57 -25.92 7.69
CA GLY A 234 -13.20 -26.41 7.50
C GLY A 234 -12.88 -27.64 8.35
N ARG A 235 -13.29 -27.65 9.63
CA ARG A 235 -13.12 -28.80 10.52
C ARG A 235 -13.92 -30.03 10.06
N ALA A 236 -15.12 -29.82 9.53
CA ALA A 236 -15.93 -30.89 8.97
C ALA A 236 -15.24 -31.62 7.81
N ILE A 237 -14.60 -30.87 6.91
CA ILE A 237 -13.85 -31.45 5.78
C ILE A 237 -12.68 -32.30 6.29
N THR A 238 -11.93 -31.82 7.29
CA THR A 238 -10.83 -32.59 7.90
C THR A 238 -11.36 -33.89 8.53
N ARG A 239 -12.44 -33.82 9.31
CA ARG A 239 -13.08 -34.99 9.92
C ARG A 239 -13.57 -36.01 8.89
N GLU A 240 -14.19 -35.56 7.80
CA GLU A 240 -14.62 -36.44 6.71
C GLU A 240 -13.44 -37.16 6.04
N LEU A 241 -12.31 -36.49 5.88
CA LEU A 241 -11.06 -37.08 5.35
C LEU A 241 -10.42 -38.08 6.32
N ASP A 242 -10.51 -37.82 7.63
CA ASP A 242 -10.07 -38.71 8.70
C ASP A 242 -11.04 -39.89 8.96
N GLY A 243 -12.19 -39.93 8.27
CA GLY A 243 -13.22 -40.97 8.40
C GLY A 243 -14.25 -40.73 9.51
N ASP A 244 -14.19 -39.60 10.22
CA ASP A 244 -15.18 -39.17 11.23
C ASP A 244 -16.40 -38.51 10.55
N HIS A 245 -17.16 -39.33 9.83
CA HIS A 245 -18.38 -38.92 9.12
C HIS A 245 -19.44 -38.28 10.04
N ALA A 246 -19.54 -38.76 11.29
CA ALA A 246 -20.50 -38.25 12.27
C ALA A 246 -20.10 -36.86 12.80
N GLY A 247 -18.82 -36.67 13.13
CA GLY A 247 -18.29 -35.37 13.53
C GLY A 247 -18.29 -34.34 12.40
N ALA A 248 -18.07 -34.78 11.16
CA ALA A 248 -18.21 -33.92 9.98
C ALA A 248 -19.66 -33.42 9.79
N LEU A 249 -20.65 -34.30 9.89
CA LEU A 249 -22.06 -33.93 9.76
C LEU A 249 -22.51 -32.96 10.88
N ALA A 250 -22.10 -33.21 12.13
CA ALA A 250 -22.41 -32.35 13.26
C ALA A 250 -21.82 -30.93 13.11
N ASP A 251 -20.59 -30.83 12.60
CA ASP A 251 -19.95 -29.54 12.33
C ASP A 251 -20.65 -28.77 11.19
N LEU A 252 -21.09 -29.45 10.13
CA LEU A 252 -21.85 -28.80 9.04
C LEU A 252 -23.23 -28.33 9.51
N GLN A 253 -23.93 -29.11 10.34
CA GLN A 253 -25.21 -28.72 10.93
C GLN A 253 -25.05 -27.49 11.85
N ALA A 254 -23.99 -27.44 12.65
CA ALA A 254 -23.66 -26.25 13.45
C ALA A 254 -23.26 -25.05 12.56
N ALA A 255 -22.55 -25.28 11.45
CA ALA A 255 -22.20 -24.22 10.50
C ALA A 255 -23.45 -23.61 9.83
N VAL A 256 -24.44 -24.43 9.45
CA VAL A 256 -25.74 -23.95 8.92
C VAL A 256 -26.44 -23.00 9.90
N ALA A 257 -26.43 -23.33 11.19
CA ALA A 257 -27.08 -22.52 12.22
C ALA A 257 -26.39 -21.16 12.45
N LEU A 258 -25.08 -21.09 12.22
CA LEU A 258 -24.25 -19.90 12.46
C LEU A 258 -23.94 -19.08 11.19
N GLU A 259 -24.20 -19.61 9.99
CA GLU A 259 -23.94 -18.92 8.73
C GLU A 259 -25.01 -17.84 8.45
N PRO A 260 -24.69 -16.53 8.44
CA PRO A 260 -25.68 -15.49 8.17
C PRO A 260 -26.08 -15.39 6.70
N ASP A 261 -25.22 -15.81 5.78
CA ASP A 261 -25.45 -15.76 4.33
C ASP A 261 -26.36 -16.90 3.85
N THR A 262 -27.50 -16.57 3.26
CA THR A 262 -28.50 -17.54 2.81
C THR A 262 -27.98 -18.50 1.74
N ALA A 263 -27.18 -18.01 0.78
CA ALA A 263 -26.67 -18.83 -0.32
C ALA A 263 -25.62 -19.83 0.19
N ARG A 264 -24.77 -19.40 1.12
CA ARG A 264 -23.79 -20.26 1.78
C ARG A 264 -24.44 -21.24 2.74
N ARG A 265 -25.48 -20.83 3.48
CA ARG A 265 -26.31 -21.72 4.30
C ARG A 265 -26.97 -22.81 3.46
N GLU A 266 -27.50 -22.47 2.27
CA GLU A 266 -28.00 -23.44 1.30
C GLU A 266 -26.90 -24.38 0.77
N ALA A 267 -25.71 -23.88 0.50
CA ALA A 267 -24.58 -24.70 0.04
C ALA A 267 -24.17 -25.73 1.10
N ILE A 268 -24.06 -25.34 2.37
CA ILE A 268 -23.78 -26.27 3.47
C ILE A 268 -24.93 -27.26 3.64
N ALA A 269 -26.20 -26.83 3.52
CA ALA A 269 -27.36 -27.72 3.54
C ALA A 269 -27.46 -28.68 2.32
N ARG A 270 -26.75 -28.42 1.21
CA ARG A 270 -26.56 -29.39 0.11
C ARG A 270 -25.47 -30.40 0.44
N LEU A 271 -24.38 -29.98 1.08
CA LEU A 271 -23.32 -30.89 1.57
C LEU A 271 -23.86 -31.87 2.61
N ILE A 272 -24.64 -31.39 3.58
CA ILE A 272 -25.33 -32.24 4.59
C ILE A 272 -26.13 -33.35 3.89
N ARG A 273 -27.02 -33.00 2.95
CA ARG A 273 -27.84 -33.97 2.21
C ARG A 273 -27.02 -34.97 1.37
N LEU A 274 -25.85 -34.57 0.88
CA LEU A 274 -24.92 -35.47 0.15
C LEU A 274 -24.16 -36.43 1.06
N LEU A 275 -23.98 -36.09 2.35
CA LEU A 275 -23.38 -36.97 3.35
C LEU A 275 -24.44 -37.87 4.03
N GLU A 276 -25.70 -37.43 4.07
CA GLU A 276 -26.83 -38.21 4.59
C GLU A 276 -27.38 -39.25 3.58
N THR A 277 -27.06 -39.17 2.29
CA THR A 277 -27.39 -40.23 1.33
C THR A 277 -26.58 -41.50 1.62
N PRO A 278 -27.22 -42.68 1.81
CA PRO A 278 -26.51 -43.92 2.11
C PRO A 278 -25.60 -44.34 0.94
N ARG A 279 -24.40 -44.83 1.30
CA ARG A 279 -23.36 -45.32 0.38
C ARG A 279 -23.59 -46.77 -0.04
#